data_AF-A0A2E8B4F1-F1
#
_entry.id   AF-A0A2E8B4F1-F1
#
_cell.length_a   1.000
_cell.length_b   1.000
_cell.length_c   1.000
_cell.angle_alpha   90.00
_cell.angle_beta   90.00
_cell.angle_gamma   90.00
#
_symmetry.space_group_name_H-M   'P 1'
#
loop_
_entity.id
_entity.type
_entity.pdbx_description
1 polymer ?
#
loop_
_entity_poly.entity_id
_entity_poly.type
_entity_poly.pdbx_seq_one_letter_code
_entity_poly.pdbx_strand_id
1 'polypeptide(L)'
;MRQKQPNRMAPSYDIVTSAENNLYNAWQAMLFHYSCQEYTGQTPIIVVHGDGRQLRPGFRKIQRAGGRVQYMRNFRFDGEFDYPPRNTAGSLFSVRSDADYVVLCDPDMIFFRPLPMETICLEENEVSFDAVPYLNINQSNQRLLSDVCHRAGGSLELLQNSPISGGVPHIVPAAVRESLSQQWLRNMEYFEPETSKTKSRGVLIDWHATMWALVIAVRQLNLEPVMTEFCLLNKEGQSTFSPDSSSTTMLHYCFGDSVFDKKRYSRNPGLCEKVWQAEAPEGTVNGALCAQLSEAREYYANTKTVSIQENRLIPEKNLPDQVEVPDNTLLMITLRDEFDQYTSLVEPLKDKKERDWFVPQAYFCLPLIMGCQHGFIVKSLYDFWVTWKGGDSRADVVIRKNIEDKKLFDVQLISSHFGMSTFTIGNRWTFRTPKGINLMVVPPPNFHIDGIGHLTAVVETDNLRRDFTFNLRVTRKNEEIFVPKGSPIGCVLPYPRHFIDHFQTQLASDVLDPEVIENERLTMRYHVIERGEYDVKNKHGVGRRYALGEDVYGNNFADHQATLDDADDQHPALLNEQEDEPKSADHEEE
;
A
#
# COMPACT_ATOMS: atom_id res chain seq x y z
N MET A 1 -17.83 8.44 45.59
CA MET A 1 -17.88 6.97 45.71
C MET A 1 -19.11 6.45 44.97
N ARG A 2 -18.98 6.05 43.70
CA ARG A 2 -20.06 5.37 42.97
C ARG A 2 -19.97 3.86 43.29
N GLN A 3 -21.12 3.24 43.58
CA GLN A 3 -21.20 1.84 44.01
C GLN A 3 -20.70 0.90 42.91
N LYS A 4 -19.85 -0.07 43.29
CA LYS A 4 -19.44 -1.19 42.43
C LYS A 4 -20.70 -1.96 42.00
N GLN A 5 -21.03 -1.92 40.72
CA GLN A 5 -21.90 -2.94 40.12
C GLN A 5 -21.05 -4.22 39.95
N PRO A 6 -21.41 -5.34 40.59
CA PRO A 6 -20.66 -6.59 40.44
C PRO A 6 -21.04 -7.25 39.10
N ASN A 7 -20.04 -7.66 38.31
CA ASN A 7 -20.12 -8.40 37.03
C ASN A 7 -20.20 -7.62 35.69
N ARG A 8 -19.50 -6.50 35.51
CA ARG A 8 -19.12 -6.06 34.15
C ARG A 8 -17.66 -6.47 33.89
N MET A 9 -17.41 -7.25 32.83
CA MET A 9 -16.02 -7.51 32.37
C MET A 9 -15.35 -6.16 32.10
N ALA A 10 -14.06 -6.05 32.40
CA ALA A 10 -13.29 -4.84 32.12
C ALA A 10 -13.40 -4.50 30.63
N PRO A 11 -13.64 -3.23 30.27
CA PRO A 11 -13.79 -2.85 28.87
C PRO A 11 -12.47 -3.03 28.12
N SER A 12 -12.59 -3.48 26.87
CA SER A 12 -11.47 -3.62 25.96
C SER A 12 -10.98 -2.25 25.48
N TYR A 13 -9.68 -2.12 25.19
CA TYR A 13 -9.13 -0.88 24.67
C TYR A 13 -7.92 -1.12 23.76
N ASP A 14 -7.74 -0.24 22.77
CA ASP A 14 -6.53 -0.14 21.95
C ASP A 14 -5.77 1.14 22.31
N ILE A 15 -4.44 1.02 22.51
CA ILE A 15 -3.56 2.17 22.70
C ILE A 15 -3.11 2.67 21.33
N VAL A 16 -3.30 3.96 21.06
CA VAL A 16 -2.92 4.60 19.80
C VAL A 16 -2.00 5.77 20.08
N THR A 17 -0.93 5.88 19.31
CA THR A 17 -0.06 7.06 19.35
C THR A 17 0.22 7.57 17.95
N SER A 18 0.33 8.89 17.84
CA SER A 18 0.63 9.59 16.60
C SER A 18 2.10 10.00 16.60
N ALA A 19 2.81 9.74 15.51
CA ALA A 19 4.23 10.01 15.38
C ALA A 19 4.55 10.61 14.01
N GLU A 20 5.55 11.49 13.95
CA GLU A 20 6.15 11.93 12.69
C GLU A 20 7.29 11.00 12.26
N ASN A 21 7.49 10.87 10.94
CA ASN A 21 8.58 10.06 10.38
C ASN A 21 9.99 10.71 10.50
N ASN A 22 10.40 11.08 11.72
CA ASN A 22 11.70 11.70 12.04
C ASN A 22 12.45 10.95 13.16
N LEU A 23 13.76 11.22 13.33
CA LEU A 23 14.58 10.51 14.33
C LEU A 23 14.12 10.80 15.76
N TYR A 24 13.67 12.02 16.02
CA TYR A 24 13.23 12.47 17.34
C TYR A 24 12.01 11.67 17.83
N ASN A 25 11.02 11.46 16.95
CA ASN A 25 9.84 10.66 17.24
C ASN A 25 10.10 9.16 17.20
N ALA A 26 11.05 8.70 16.37
CA ALA A 26 11.34 7.28 16.24
C ALA A 26 11.82 6.68 17.57
N TRP A 27 12.73 7.34 18.30
CA TRP A 27 13.20 6.81 19.59
C TRP A 27 12.13 6.92 20.69
N GLN A 28 11.32 7.98 20.67
CA GLN A 28 10.18 8.13 21.58
C GLN A 28 9.17 7.01 21.38
N ALA A 29 8.76 6.75 20.14
CA ALA A 29 7.85 5.66 19.81
C ALA A 29 8.41 4.28 20.15
N MET A 30 9.73 4.08 20.02
CA MET A 30 10.39 2.85 20.48
C MET A 30 10.27 2.69 22.00
N LEU A 31 10.59 3.73 22.77
CA LEU A 31 10.45 3.68 24.23
C LEU A 31 9.00 3.48 24.66
N PHE A 32 8.06 4.20 24.04
CA PHE A 32 6.62 4.07 24.28
C PHE A 32 6.12 2.66 23.98
N HIS A 33 6.53 2.08 22.84
CA HIS A 33 6.18 0.71 22.47
C HIS A 33 6.68 -0.31 23.50
N TYR A 34 7.97 -0.23 23.85
CA TYR A 34 8.55 -1.09 24.88
C TYR A 34 7.77 -0.99 26.19
N SER A 35 7.53 0.25 26.63
CA SER A 35 6.83 0.52 27.88
C SER A 35 5.39 -0.02 27.89
N CYS A 36 4.65 0.11 26.77
CA CYS A 36 3.33 -0.51 26.64
C CYS A 36 3.40 -2.03 26.77
N GLN A 37 4.33 -2.67 26.07
CA GLN A 37 4.44 -4.14 26.11
C GLN A 37 4.83 -4.65 27.49
N GLU A 38 5.86 -4.06 28.09
CA GLU A 38 6.40 -4.50 29.38
C GLU A 38 5.40 -4.24 30.52
N TYR A 39 4.88 -3.01 30.61
CA TYR A 39 4.15 -2.58 31.80
C TYR A 39 2.63 -2.70 31.67
N THR A 40 2.11 -2.97 30.46
CA THR A 40 0.66 -3.16 30.23
C THR A 40 0.30 -4.45 29.50
N GLY A 41 1.27 -5.14 28.88
CA GLY A 41 1.02 -6.29 28.01
C GLY A 41 0.38 -5.93 26.65
N GLN A 42 0.10 -4.65 26.40
CA GLN A 42 -0.56 -4.18 25.18
C GLN A 42 0.47 -3.88 24.07
N THR A 43 0.08 -4.16 22.82
CA THR A 43 0.86 -3.75 21.65
C THR A 43 0.22 -2.51 21.00
N PRO A 44 0.81 -1.30 21.18
CA PRO A 44 0.18 -0.06 20.73
C PRO A 44 0.22 0.06 19.20
N ILE A 45 -0.77 0.78 18.65
CA ILE A 45 -0.81 1.19 17.26
C ILE A 45 -0.06 2.51 17.10
N ILE A 46 1.10 2.47 16.46
CA ILE A 46 1.89 3.65 16.17
C ILE A 46 1.57 4.11 14.75
N VAL A 47 0.81 5.20 14.65
CA VAL A 47 0.49 5.84 13.38
C VAL A 47 1.59 6.82 13.03
N VAL A 48 2.39 6.49 12.01
CA VAL A 48 3.50 7.31 11.53
C VAL A 48 3.05 8.12 10.33
N HIS A 49 2.92 9.42 10.55
CA HIS A 49 2.57 10.41 9.55
C HIS A 49 3.81 10.88 8.78
N GLY A 50 3.72 10.93 7.44
CA GLY A 50 4.84 11.38 6.61
C GLY A 50 4.49 11.77 5.17
N ASP A 51 5.52 12.24 4.45
CA ASP A 51 5.44 12.77 3.07
C ASP A 51 5.72 11.73 1.98
N GLY A 52 5.54 10.44 2.28
CA GLY A 52 5.88 9.33 1.39
C GLY A 52 7.35 8.87 1.43
N ARG A 53 8.21 9.43 2.30
CA ARG A 53 9.56 8.89 2.55
C ARG A 53 9.50 7.54 3.28
N GLN A 54 10.54 6.72 3.10
CA GLN A 54 10.68 5.46 3.84
C GLN A 54 10.64 5.68 5.36
N LEU A 55 10.05 4.73 6.09
CA LEU A 55 10.05 4.73 7.56
C LEU A 55 11.47 4.81 8.11
N ARG A 56 11.67 5.64 9.14
CA ARG A 56 12.95 5.70 9.85
C ARG A 56 13.31 4.34 10.47
N PRO A 57 14.61 4.02 10.64
CA PRO A 57 15.04 2.75 11.19
C PRO A 57 14.41 2.37 12.54
N GLY A 58 14.17 3.35 13.43
CA GLY A 58 13.51 3.09 14.72
C GLY A 58 12.11 2.50 14.58
N PHE A 59 11.26 3.07 13.72
CA PHE A 59 9.93 2.50 13.43
C PHE A 59 9.99 1.10 12.82
N ARG A 60 10.99 0.83 11.98
CA ARG A 60 11.21 -0.53 11.45
C ARG A 60 11.65 -1.52 12.54
N LYS A 61 12.43 -1.08 13.53
CA LYS A 61 12.78 -1.90 14.70
C LYS A 61 11.53 -2.29 15.49
N ILE A 62 10.58 -1.36 15.65
CA ILE A 62 9.28 -1.65 16.27
C ILE A 62 8.53 -2.74 15.49
N GLN A 63 8.42 -2.61 14.16
CA GLN A 63 7.78 -3.65 13.32
C GLN A 63 8.46 -5.01 13.44
N ARG A 64 9.80 -5.04 13.47
CA ARG A 64 10.58 -6.28 13.64
C ARG A 64 10.41 -6.91 15.02
N ALA A 65 10.00 -6.12 16.01
CA ALA A 65 9.69 -6.55 17.36
C ALA A 65 8.22 -6.95 17.54
N GLY A 66 7.46 -7.12 16.44
CA GLY A 66 6.05 -7.46 16.48
C GLY A 66 5.10 -6.28 16.74
N GLY A 67 5.63 -5.06 16.79
CA GLY A 67 4.84 -3.85 17.02
C GLY A 67 4.00 -3.43 15.81
N ARG A 68 2.83 -2.82 16.07
CA ARG A 68 1.87 -2.35 15.06
C ARG A 68 2.25 -0.94 14.60
N VAL A 69 2.98 -0.82 13.48
CA VAL A 69 3.32 0.48 12.87
C VAL A 69 2.55 0.68 11.56
N GLN A 70 1.72 1.72 11.50
CA GLN A 70 0.94 2.10 10.31
C GLN A 70 1.51 3.38 9.71
N TYR A 71 1.87 3.35 8.43
CA TYR A 71 2.33 4.55 7.73
C TYR A 71 1.14 5.25 7.07
N MET A 72 0.92 6.53 7.39
CA MET A 72 -0.17 7.32 6.81
C MET A 72 0.33 8.64 6.24
N ARG A 73 -0.37 9.12 5.21
CA ARG A 73 -0.23 10.51 4.77
C ARG A 73 -0.95 11.40 5.79
N ASN A 74 -0.46 12.61 5.98
CA ASN A 74 -1.19 13.63 6.76
C ASN A 74 -2.61 13.80 6.20
N PHE A 75 -3.63 13.71 7.05
CA PHE A 75 -5.02 14.01 6.70
C PHE A 75 -5.21 15.52 6.59
N ARG A 76 -5.72 15.99 5.44
CA ARG A 76 -6.08 17.40 5.17
C ARG A 76 -7.54 17.49 4.81
N PHE A 77 -8.26 18.45 5.36
CA PHE A 77 -9.67 18.64 5.03
C PHE A 77 -9.86 19.49 3.75
N ASP A 78 -9.04 20.52 3.53
CA ASP A 78 -9.15 21.45 2.39
C ASP A 78 -7.94 21.49 1.42
N GLY A 79 -6.78 20.97 1.83
CA GLY A 79 -5.59 20.87 0.99
C GLY A 79 -4.67 22.10 1.00
N GLU A 80 -5.04 23.19 1.66
CA GLU A 80 -4.27 24.45 1.70
C GLU A 80 -3.16 24.46 2.77
N PHE A 81 -3.25 23.60 3.80
CA PHE A 81 -2.34 23.61 4.95
C PHE A 81 -1.42 22.37 5.07
N ASP A 82 -0.23 22.57 5.65
CA ASP A 82 0.72 21.52 6.05
C ASP A 82 0.65 21.34 7.59
N TYR A 83 0.06 20.25 8.10
CA TYR A 83 0.15 19.94 9.54
C TYR A 83 1.52 19.29 9.87
N PRO A 84 2.34 19.92 10.74
CA PRO A 84 2.95 19.16 11.82
C PRO A 84 3.00 19.97 13.14
N PRO A 85 2.68 19.33 14.28
CA PRO A 85 3.14 17.98 14.61
C PRO A 85 2.04 16.91 14.56
N ARG A 86 2.45 15.63 14.55
CA ARG A 86 1.65 14.40 14.80
C ARG A 86 0.13 14.58 14.65
N ASN A 87 -0.45 14.15 13.52
CA ASN A 87 -1.89 14.32 13.24
C ASN A 87 -2.75 13.35 14.10
N THR A 88 -2.91 13.65 15.40
CA THR A 88 -3.61 12.80 16.37
C THR A 88 -5.10 12.65 16.03
N ALA A 89 -5.76 13.72 15.61
CA ALA A 89 -7.15 13.67 15.14
C ALA A 89 -7.30 12.72 13.93
N GLY A 90 -6.38 12.82 12.96
CA GLY A 90 -6.30 11.93 11.81
C GLY A 90 -5.96 10.49 12.20
N SER A 91 -5.10 10.27 13.20
CA SER A 91 -4.85 8.93 13.76
C SER A 91 -6.13 8.33 14.36
N LEU A 92 -6.88 9.10 15.16
CA LEU A 92 -8.16 8.67 15.73
C LEU A 92 -9.18 8.34 14.64
N PHE A 93 -9.23 9.14 13.57
CA PHE A 93 -10.13 8.95 12.44
C PHE A 93 -9.84 7.67 11.64
N SER A 94 -8.56 7.28 11.53
CA SER A 94 -8.11 6.28 10.55
C SER A 94 -7.81 4.90 11.12
N VAL A 95 -7.54 4.81 12.43
CA VAL A 95 -7.33 3.54 13.09
C VAL A 95 -8.62 2.74 13.13
N ARG A 96 -8.56 1.50 12.65
CA ARG A 96 -9.61 0.50 12.85
C ARG A 96 -9.36 -0.24 14.16
N SER A 97 -10.31 -0.11 15.08
CA SER A 97 -10.34 -0.80 16.36
C SER A 97 -11.79 -1.16 16.66
N ASP A 98 -12.01 -2.40 17.09
CA ASP A 98 -13.29 -2.92 17.57
C ASP A 98 -13.36 -2.89 19.11
N ALA A 99 -12.37 -2.29 19.77
CA ALA A 99 -12.33 -2.16 21.21
C ALA A 99 -13.34 -1.11 21.72
N ASP A 100 -13.79 -1.27 22.96
CA ASP A 100 -14.74 -0.35 23.59
C ASP A 100 -14.18 1.07 23.69
N TYR A 101 -12.85 1.19 23.89
CA TYR A 101 -12.14 2.46 23.97
C TYR A 101 -10.90 2.52 23.07
N VAL A 102 -10.61 3.72 22.58
CA VAL A 102 -9.30 4.08 22.04
C VAL A 102 -8.60 5.00 23.03
N VAL A 103 -7.39 4.64 23.45
CA VAL A 103 -6.56 5.46 24.35
C VAL A 103 -5.49 6.17 23.52
N LEU A 104 -5.66 7.48 23.32
CA LEU A 104 -4.69 8.32 22.62
C LEU A 104 -3.60 8.76 23.58
N CYS A 105 -2.35 8.39 23.27
CA CYS A 105 -1.18 8.81 24.02
C CYS A 105 -0.19 9.57 23.13
N ASP A 106 0.59 10.45 23.73
CA ASP A 106 1.82 10.93 23.13
C ASP A 106 2.92 9.86 23.21
N PRO A 107 3.79 9.72 22.19
CA PRO A 107 4.92 8.79 22.23
C PRO A 107 6.02 9.21 23.20
N ASP A 108 5.94 10.40 23.82
CA ASP A 108 6.78 10.78 24.97
C ASP A 108 6.12 10.52 26.32
N MET A 109 5.34 9.45 26.36
CA MET A 109 4.79 8.89 27.59
C MET A 109 5.42 7.52 27.85
N ILE A 110 5.49 7.11 29.10
CA ILE A 110 5.84 5.74 29.48
C ILE A 110 4.89 5.25 30.57
N PHE A 111 4.50 4.00 30.49
CA PHE A 111 3.70 3.32 31.51
C PHE A 111 4.59 2.79 32.62
N PHE A 112 4.06 2.84 33.84
CA PHE A 112 4.60 2.14 34.99
C PHE A 112 3.75 0.92 35.37
N ARG A 113 2.52 0.84 34.85
CA ARG A 113 1.53 -0.20 35.12
C ARG A 113 0.38 -0.13 34.11
N PRO A 114 -0.51 -1.15 34.06
CA PRO A 114 -1.71 -1.11 33.23
C PRO A 114 -2.66 0.03 33.63
N LEU A 115 -3.44 0.52 32.66
CA LEU A 115 -4.54 1.45 32.93
C LEU A 115 -5.59 0.79 33.85
N PRO A 116 -6.10 1.49 34.88
CA PRO A 116 -7.13 0.97 35.78
C PRO A 116 -8.53 0.99 35.12
N MET A 117 -8.66 0.29 33.98
CA MET A 117 -9.89 0.26 33.17
C MET A 117 -11.08 -0.39 33.89
N GLU A 118 -10.82 -1.17 34.94
CA GLU A 118 -11.86 -1.75 35.80
C GLU A 118 -12.60 -0.68 36.64
N THR A 119 -11.96 0.46 36.88
CA THR A 119 -12.53 1.55 37.68
C THR A 119 -12.99 2.74 36.84
N ILE A 120 -12.61 2.77 35.56
CA ILE A 120 -13.01 3.81 34.63
C ILE A 120 -14.13 3.29 33.76
N CYS A 121 -15.34 3.74 34.07
CA CYS A 121 -16.52 3.57 33.22
C CYS A 121 -16.89 4.95 32.72
N LEU A 122 -16.55 5.26 31.48
CA LEU A 122 -17.06 6.45 30.80
C LEU A 122 -18.43 6.12 30.22
N GLU A 123 -19.37 7.05 30.36
CA GLU A 123 -20.63 7.01 29.61
C GLU A 123 -20.37 7.30 28.12
N GLU A 124 -21.32 6.97 27.24
CA GLU A 124 -21.14 7.14 25.79
C GLU A 124 -20.88 8.59 25.37
N ASN A 125 -21.30 9.57 26.18
CA ASN A 125 -21.07 10.99 25.96
C ASN A 125 -19.87 11.55 26.75
N GLU A 126 -19.05 10.71 27.38
CA GLU A 126 -17.88 11.14 28.15
C GLU A 126 -16.55 10.89 27.40
N VAL A 127 -15.59 11.80 27.56
CA VAL A 127 -14.21 11.64 27.03
C VAL A 127 -13.23 12.03 28.11
N SER A 128 -12.14 11.25 28.26
CA SER A 128 -11.18 11.53 29.32
C SER A 128 -10.08 12.51 28.92
N PHE A 129 -9.56 13.23 29.91
CA PHE A 129 -8.42 14.14 29.81
C PHE A 129 -7.51 14.04 31.03
N ASP A 130 -6.28 14.49 30.89
CA ASP A 130 -5.34 14.64 32.00
C ASP A 130 -4.90 16.11 32.21
N ALA A 131 -4.41 16.41 33.42
CA ALA A 131 -4.07 17.76 33.84
C ALA A 131 -2.72 18.22 33.27
N VAL A 132 -2.74 19.27 32.43
CA VAL A 132 -1.54 19.78 31.74
C VAL A 132 -1.48 21.31 31.81
N PRO A 133 -0.62 21.89 32.66
CA PRO A 133 -0.61 23.33 32.95
C PRO A 133 -0.32 24.27 31.77
N TYR A 134 0.34 23.81 30.69
CA TYR A 134 0.66 24.68 29.54
C TYR A 134 -0.53 24.94 28.61
N LEU A 135 -1.62 24.18 28.74
CA LEU A 135 -2.88 24.44 28.04
C LEU A 135 -3.79 25.38 28.83
N ASN A 136 -3.29 26.06 29.87
CA ASN A 136 -4.10 27.05 30.59
C ASN A 136 -4.25 28.32 29.76
N ILE A 137 -5.48 28.88 29.75
CA ILE A 137 -5.74 30.20 29.17
C ILE A 137 -5.01 31.24 30.01
N ASN A 138 -4.27 32.11 29.35
CA ASN A 138 -3.54 33.20 29.97
C ASN A 138 -3.53 34.41 29.03
N GLN A 139 -2.96 35.52 29.49
CA GLN A 139 -3.00 36.78 28.76
C GLN A 139 -2.39 36.70 27.34
N SER A 140 -1.47 35.78 27.08
CA SER A 140 -0.79 35.66 25.78
C SER A 140 -1.61 34.93 24.71
N ASN A 141 -2.48 33.97 25.10
CA ASN A 141 -3.26 33.15 24.16
C ASN A 141 -4.75 33.54 24.10
N GLN A 142 -5.23 34.36 25.04
CA GLN A 142 -6.65 34.70 25.18
C GLN A 142 -7.28 35.31 23.92
N ARG A 143 -6.58 36.24 23.25
CA ARG A 143 -7.08 36.91 22.05
C ARG A 143 -7.26 35.93 20.88
N LEU A 144 -6.23 35.14 20.61
CA LEU A 144 -6.26 34.10 19.57
C LEU A 144 -7.42 33.13 19.80
N LEU A 145 -7.55 32.61 21.02
CA LEU A 145 -8.61 31.65 21.36
C LEU A 145 -10.00 32.28 21.25
N SER A 146 -10.17 33.55 21.62
CA SER A 146 -11.44 34.26 21.44
C SER A 146 -11.84 34.34 19.96
N ASP A 147 -10.90 34.72 19.10
CA ASP A 147 -11.14 34.83 17.65
C ASP A 147 -11.45 33.46 17.03
N VAL A 148 -10.70 32.42 17.41
CA VAL A 148 -10.93 31.04 16.97
C VAL A 148 -12.30 30.53 17.43
N CYS A 149 -12.65 30.70 18.70
CA CYS A 149 -13.96 30.29 19.22
C CYS A 149 -15.09 31.00 18.46
N HIS A 150 -14.94 32.29 18.16
CA HIS A 150 -15.93 33.04 17.40
C HIS A 150 -16.10 32.48 15.97
N ARG A 151 -14.99 32.22 15.27
CA ARG A 151 -15.02 31.57 13.93
C ARG A 151 -15.62 30.17 13.97
N ALA A 152 -15.40 29.43 15.05
CA ALA A 152 -15.99 28.12 15.28
C ALA A 152 -17.47 28.17 15.76
N GLY A 153 -18.09 29.37 15.83
CA GLY A 153 -19.50 29.54 16.21
C GLY A 153 -19.77 29.47 17.72
N GLY A 154 -18.78 29.75 18.56
CA GLY A 154 -18.88 29.74 20.03
C GLY A 154 -18.28 30.96 20.71
N SER A 155 -18.17 30.93 22.04
CA SER A 155 -17.54 31.98 22.86
C SER A 155 -16.33 31.45 23.64
N LEU A 156 -15.41 32.34 24.03
CA LEU A 156 -14.24 31.98 24.85
C LEU A 156 -14.64 31.39 26.22
N GLU A 157 -15.83 31.71 26.72
CA GLU A 157 -16.38 31.16 27.97
C GLU A 157 -16.46 29.62 27.93
N LEU A 158 -16.62 29.02 26.73
CA LEU A 158 -16.62 27.57 26.53
C LEU A 158 -15.29 26.91 26.94
N LEU A 159 -14.18 27.65 26.82
CA LEU A 159 -12.85 27.19 27.21
C LEU A 159 -12.52 27.56 28.66
N GLN A 160 -13.05 28.69 29.17
CA GLN A 160 -12.79 29.18 30.54
C GLN A 160 -13.56 28.39 31.61
N ASN A 161 -14.77 27.90 31.31
CA ASN A 161 -15.62 27.16 32.25
C ASN A 161 -15.34 25.65 32.28
N SER A 162 -14.16 25.23 31.81
CA SER A 162 -13.84 23.83 31.54
C SER A 162 -12.70 23.34 32.44
N PRO A 163 -12.84 22.18 33.13
CA PRO A 163 -11.70 21.55 33.80
C PRO A 163 -10.66 20.98 32.80
N ILE A 164 -10.93 21.09 31.50
CA ILE A 164 -10.15 20.49 30.41
C ILE A 164 -8.92 21.34 30.09
N SER A 165 -7.79 21.03 30.73
CA SER A 165 -6.55 21.06 29.97
C SER A 165 -6.62 19.87 29.03
N GLY A 166 -6.63 20.05 27.71
CA GLY A 166 -6.78 18.98 26.71
C GLY A 166 -5.63 17.95 26.67
N GLY A 167 -5.01 17.67 27.81
CA GLY A 167 -3.86 16.80 27.97
C GLY A 167 -4.17 15.33 27.73
N VAL A 168 -3.15 14.63 27.24
CA VAL A 168 -3.13 13.18 27.06
C VAL A 168 -2.86 12.46 28.39
N PRO A 169 -3.35 11.21 28.56
CA PRO A 169 -4.01 10.39 27.55
C PRO A 169 -5.50 10.72 27.42
N HIS A 170 -6.04 10.58 26.20
CA HIS A 170 -7.47 10.67 25.93
C HIS A 170 -8.07 9.28 25.81
N ILE A 171 -9.00 8.92 26.69
CA ILE A 171 -9.82 7.72 26.55
C ILE A 171 -11.09 8.12 25.81
N VAL A 172 -11.25 7.60 24.60
CA VAL A 172 -12.34 7.93 23.69
C VAL A 172 -13.22 6.69 23.50
N PRO A 173 -14.51 6.72 23.90
CA PRO A 173 -15.44 5.64 23.61
C PRO A 173 -15.63 5.42 22.11
N ALA A 174 -15.83 4.16 21.70
CA ALA A 174 -16.07 3.81 20.31
C ALA A 174 -17.24 4.59 19.67
N ALA A 175 -18.29 4.86 20.45
CA ALA A 175 -19.50 5.56 20.01
C ALA A 175 -19.26 6.99 19.50
N VAL A 176 -18.26 7.70 20.04
CA VAL A 176 -17.99 9.11 19.72
C VAL A 176 -16.73 9.32 18.89
N ARG A 177 -15.97 8.25 18.63
CA ARG A 177 -14.68 8.30 17.91
C ARG A 177 -14.79 9.02 16.57
N GLU A 178 -15.77 8.65 15.75
CA GLU A 178 -15.92 9.18 14.39
C GLU A 178 -16.30 10.66 14.41
N SER A 179 -17.35 11.03 15.15
CA SER A 179 -17.80 12.41 15.25
C SER A 179 -16.74 13.32 15.89
N LEU A 180 -16.06 12.85 16.94
CA LEU A 180 -15.01 13.61 17.62
C LEU A 180 -13.81 13.86 16.71
N SER A 181 -13.31 12.83 16.02
CA SER A 181 -12.16 12.98 15.14
C SER A 181 -12.44 13.90 13.96
N GLN A 182 -13.63 13.81 13.35
CA GLN A 182 -14.04 14.70 12.26
C GLN A 182 -14.18 16.16 12.72
N GLN A 183 -14.85 16.39 13.86
CA GLN A 183 -15.04 17.75 14.38
C GLN A 183 -13.73 18.35 14.86
N TRP A 184 -12.84 17.54 15.46
CA TRP A 184 -11.50 17.95 15.82
C TRP A 184 -10.69 18.39 14.60
N LEU A 185 -10.67 17.59 13.52
CA LEU A 185 -10.01 17.97 12.26
C LEU A 185 -10.56 19.28 11.70
N ARG A 186 -11.89 19.46 11.66
CA ARG A 186 -12.51 20.72 11.21
C ARG A 186 -12.09 21.92 12.05
N ASN A 187 -12.03 21.76 13.37
CA ASN A 187 -11.69 22.86 14.27
C ASN A 187 -10.23 23.28 14.17
N MET A 188 -9.33 22.39 13.73
CA MET A 188 -7.94 22.74 13.49
C MET A 188 -7.79 23.80 12.39
N GLU A 189 -8.70 23.85 11.40
CA GLU A 189 -8.67 24.83 10.31
C GLU A 189 -8.95 26.27 10.77
N TYR A 190 -9.55 26.45 11.94
CA TYR A 190 -9.77 27.79 12.49
C TYR A 190 -8.51 28.42 13.06
N PHE A 191 -7.41 27.67 13.21
CA PHE A 191 -6.15 28.21 13.71
C PHE A 191 -5.29 28.73 12.57
N GLU A 192 -4.86 29.99 12.67
CA GLU A 192 -3.94 30.57 11.70
C GLU A 192 -2.56 29.90 11.82
N PRO A 193 -1.95 29.46 10.72
CA PRO A 193 -0.70 28.73 10.78
C PRO A 193 0.50 29.69 10.94
N GLU A 194 1.55 29.23 11.63
CA GLU A 194 2.71 30.06 11.99
C GLU A 194 3.54 30.41 10.74
N THR A 195 3.51 31.67 10.31
CA THR A 195 4.38 32.17 9.24
C THR A 195 5.73 32.62 9.80
N SER A 196 6.71 31.68 9.87
CA SER A 196 8.19 31.85 10.01
C SER A 196 8.77 31.07 11.19
N LYS A 197 9.73 30.15 10.97
CA LYS A 197 11.18 30.45 11.01
C LYS A 197 12.05 29.31 10.43
N THR A 198 11.82 28.81 9.22
CA THR A 198 12.88 28.18 8.39
C THR A 198 12.43 28.14 6.93
N LYS A 199 13.30 28.51 5.99
CA LYS A 199 13.03 28.60 4.54
C LYS A 199 12.89 27.23 3.84
N SER A 200 12.21 26.26 4.44
CA SER A 200 11.90 24.99 3.77
C SER A 200 10.64 24.32 4.32
N ARG A 201 9.57 24.36 3.49
CA ARG A 201 8.28 23.62 3.57
C ARG A 201 7.26 24.08 4.63
N GLY A 202 6.13 24.59 4.13
CA GLY A 202 4.82 24.57 4.80
C GLY A 202 4.54 25.67 5.83
N VAL A 203 3.28 26.08 5.94
CA VAL A 203 2.77 26.84 7.09
C VAL A 203 2.29 25.81 8.12
N LEU A 204 2.85 25.82 9.33
CA LEU A 204 2.67 24.76 10.35
C LEU A 204 1.66 25.20 11.41
N ILE A 205 0.83 24.27 11.91
CA ILE A 205 -0.10 24.51 13.03
C ILE A 205 0.60 24.13 14.35
N ASP A 206 0.55 25.02 15.36
CA ASP A 206 1.12 24.76 16.70
C ASP A 206 0.45 23.54 17.38
N TRP A 207 1.22 22.76 18.14
CA TRP A 207 0.69 21.67 18.97
C TRP A 207 -0.43 22.14 19.91
N HIS A 208 -0.29 23.34 20.47
CA HIS A 208 -1.34 23.89 21.34
C HIS A 208 -2.65 24.05 20.57
N ALA A 209 -2.60 24.46 19.29
CA ALA A 209 -3.77 24.66 18.46
C ALA A 209 -4.56 23.35 18.23
N THR A 210 -3.87 22.22 17.99
CA THR A 210 -4.58 20.94 17.87
C THR A 210 -5.27 20.53 19.18
N MET A 211 -4.63 20.74 20.34
CA MET A 211 -5.28 20.41 21.62
C MET A 211 -6.46 21.35 21.90
N TRP A 212 -6.35 22.64 21.61
CA TRP A 212 -7.48 23.56 21.74
C TRP A 212 -8.63 23.22 20.79
N ALA A 213 -8.34 22.80 19.56
CA ALA A 213 -9.33 22.33 18.60
C ALA A 213 -10.12 21.11 19.13
N LEU A 214 -9.45 20.19 19.84
CA LEU A 214 -10.09 19.06 20.53
C LEU A 214 -11.06 19.54 21.61
N VAL A 215 -10.63 20.48 22.47
CA VAL A 215 -11.49 21.02 23.54
C VAL A 215 -12.74 21.69 22.95
N ILE A 216 -12.58 22.46 21.87
CA ILE A 216 -13.71 23.06 21.14
C ILE A 216 -14.63 21.97 20.56
N ALA A 217 -14.07 20.89 20.01
CA ALA A 217 -14.84 19.80 19.41
C ALA A 217 -15.66 19.04 20.46
N VAL A 218 -15.07 18.72 21.61
CA VAL A 218 -15.78 18.08 22.74
C VAL A 218 -16.99 18.92 23.16
N ARG A 219 -16.83 20.24 23.26
CA ARG A 219 -17.94 21.14 23.61
C ARG A 219 -19.02 21.21 22.54
N GLN A 220 -18.64 21.37 21.27
CA GLN A 220 -19.60 21.42 20.15
C GLN A 220 -20.41 20.12 19.99
N LEU A 221 -19.84 18.99 20.40
CA LEU A 221 -20.50 17.69 20.40
C LEU A 221 -21.27 17.39 21.69
N ASN A 222 -21.34 18.34 22.64
CA ASN A 222 -21.95 18.15 23.96
C ASN A 222 -21.39 16.93 24.73
N LEU A 223 -20.08 16.69 24.60
CA LEU A 223 -19.39 15.64 25.33
C LEU A 223 -18.91 16.16 26.69
N GLU A 224 -18.98 15.31 27.71
CA GLU A 224 -18.59 15.62 29.08
C GLU A 224 -17.14 15.17 29.34
N PRO A 225 -16.26 16.07 29.79
CA PRO A 225 -14.88 15.71 30.11
C PRO A 225 -14.74 15.01 31.46
N VAL A 226 -13.91 13.97 31.52
CA VAL A 226 -13.57 13.26 32.76
C VAL A 226 -12.06 13.32 33.02
N MET A 227 -11.65 13.86 34.17
CA MET A 227 -10.23 13.94 34.54
C MET A 227 -9.72 12.63 35.14
N THR A 228 -8.59 12.12 34.63
CA THR A 228 -8.04 10.81 35.04
C THR A 228 -6.86 10.88 36.02
N GLU A 229 -6.08 11.97 35.99
CA GLU A 229 -4.89 12.17 36.85
C GLU A 229 -3.89 11.00 36.78
N PHE A 230 -3.67 10.48 35.58
CA PHE A 230 -2.78 9.34 35.34
C PHE A 230 -1.33 9.72 35.24
N CYS A 231 -1.08 10.96 34.81
CA CYS A 231 0.21 11.44 34.38
C CYS A 231 0.98 12.15 35.50
N LEU A 232 2.17 11.64 35.79
CA LEU A 232 3.23 12.43 36.40
C LEU A 232 3.98 13.21 35.32
N LEU A 233 4.43 14.43 35.63
CA LEU A 233 5.22 15.29 34.74
C LEU A 233 6.66 15.39 35.25
N ASN A 234 7.66 15.35 34.37
CA ASN A 234 9.09 15.41 34.75
C ASN A 234 9.65 16.84 34.95
N LYS A 235 8.84 17.78 35.46
CA LYS A 235 9.27 19.19 35.68
C LYS A 235 10.34 19.31 36.77
N GLU A 236 10.26 18.47 37.80
CA GLU A 236 11.25 18.31 38.87
C GLU A 236 11.76 16.87 38.81
N GLY A 237 12.46 16.54 37.73
CA GLY A 237 12.85 15.16 37.44
C GLY A 237 13.74 14.50 38.50
N GLN A 238 14.38 15.31 39.36
CA GLN A 238 15.18 14.85 40.50
C GLN A 238 14.37 14.54 41.77
N SER A 239 13.07 14.85 41.80
CA SER A 239 12.24 14.56 42.97
C SER A 239 12.12 13.07 43.21
N THR A 240 12.09 12.67 44.49
CA THR A 240 12.00 11.26 44.89
C THR A 240 10.73 10.62 44.34
N PHE A 241 10.89 9.50 43.65
CA PHE A 241 9.81 8.76 43.02
C PHE A 241 10.14 7.27 42.95
N SER A 242 9.17 6.45 43.31
CA SER A 242 9.20 5.00 43.15
C SER A 242 7.91 4.58 42.48
N PRO A 243 7.96 3.92 41.29
CA PRO A 243 6.79 3.39 40.63
C PRO A 243 5.96 2.50 41.55
N ASP A 244 6.56 1.60 42.31
CA ASP A 244 5.85 0.59 43.12
C ASP A 244 5.02 1.19 44.28
N SER A 245 5.42 2.35 44.79
CA SER A 245 4.76 2.99 45.94
C SER A 245 3.81 4.13 45.56
N SER A 246 3.77 4.52 44.28
CA SER A 246 2.86 5.56 43.77
C SER A 246 1.55 4.98 43.26
N SER A 247 0.48 5.78 43.16
CA SER A 247 -0.73 5.45 42.38
C SER A 247 -0.64 5.89 40.90
N THR A 248 0.40 6.64 40.53
CA THR A 248 0.65 7.12 39.16
C THR A 248 0.70 5.98 38.15
N THR A 249 0.02 6.16 37.01
CA THR A 249 -0.03 5.13 35.96
C THR A 249 1.08 5.32 34.92
N MET A 250 1.40 6.56 34.58
CA MET A 250 2.35 6.88 33.51
C MET A 250 3.11 8.19 33.76
N LEU A 251 4.25 8.35 33.09
CA LEU A 251 5.05 9.57 33.06
C LEU A 251 4.93 10.23 31.67
N HIS A 252 4.58 11.51 31.63
CA HIS A 252 4.72 12.36 30.44
C HIS A 252 5.98 13.21 30.56
N TYR A 253 7.06 12.81 29.88
CA TYR A 253 8.40 13.40 30.08
C TYR A 253 8.65 14.66 29.22
N CYS A 254 7.63 15.50 29.06
CA CYS A 254 7.65 16.62 28.12
C CYS A 254 8.44 17.86 28.59
N PHE A 255 8.52 18.11 29.90
CA PHE A 255 9.07 19.35 30.45
C PHE A 255 10.58 19.30 30.65
N GLY A 256 11.05 18.18 31.23
CA GLY A 256 12.46 17.96 31.54
C GLY A 256 13.06 18.94 32.54
N ASP A 257 14.32 18.70 32.87
CA ASP A 257 15.15 19.56 33.71
C ASP A 257 16.61 19.59 33.19
N SER A 258 17.55 20.03 34.02
CA SER A 258 18.97 20.05 33.65
C SER A 258 19.56 18.66 33.40
N VAL A 259 19.02 17.62 34.04
CA VAL A 259 19.46 16.22 33.94
C VAL A 259 18.94 15.59 32.65
N PHE A 260 17.62 15.61 32.45
CA PHE A 260 17.01 15.06 31.24
C PHE A 260 16.01 16.05 30.63
N ASP A 261 16.28 16.49 29.40
CA ASP A 261 15.37 17.32 28.62
C ASP A 261 15.30 16.78 27.18
N LYS A 262 14.13 16.21 26.82
CA LYS A 262 13.90 15.64 25.50
C LYS A 262 14.06 16.67 24.37
N LYS A 263 13.83 17.97 24.63
CA LYS A 263 13.88 19.03 23.61
C LYS A 263 15.29 19.22 23.05
N ARG A 264 16.34 18.79 23.79
CA ARG A 264 17.72 18.78 23.31
C ARG A 264 17.90 17.91 22.06
N TYR A 265 17.21 16.78 21.97
CA TYR A 265 17.29 15.85 20.84
C TYR A 265 16.50 16.32 19.61
N SER A 266 15.43 17.09 19.81
CA SER A 266 14.70 17.75 18.72
C SER A 266 15.56 18.80 18.03
N ARG A 267 16.26 19.64 18.83
CA ARG A 267 17.14 20.70 18.32
C ARG A 267 18.43 20.16 17.68
N ASN A 268 18.89 18.98 18.10
CA ASN A 268 20.08 18.32 17.57
C ASN A 268 19.78 16.85 17.22
N PRO A 269 19.23 16.56 16.02
CA PRO A 269 18.86 15.20 15.63
C PRO A 269 20.01 14.19 15.68
N GLY A 270 21.26 14.63 15.46
CA GLY A 270 22.44 13.77 15.58
C GLY A 270 22.72 13.25 17.00
N LEU A 271 22.09 13.81 18.03
CA LEU A 271 22.17 13.33 19.41
C LEU A 271 21.11 12.26 19.72
N CYS A 272 20.15 12.00 18.85
CA CYS A 272 19.05 11.06 19.13
C CYS A 272 19.56 9.65 19.46
N GLU A 273 20.65 9.19 18.83
CA GLU A 273 21.24 7.87 19.16
C GLU A 273 21.88 7.82 20.56
N LYS A 274 22.20 8.98 21.15
CA LYS A 274 22.76 9.06 22.51
C LYS A 274 21.70 9.04 23.60
N VAL A 275 20.40 9.10 23.26
CA VAL A 275 19.32 9.07 24.26
C VAL A 275 19.35 7.79 25.09
N TRP A 276 19.76 6.67 24.48
CA TRP A 276 19.86 5.35 25.11
C TRP A 276 21.05 5.21 26.09
N GLN A 277 21.76 6.30 26.36
CA GLN A 277 22.87 6.41 27.31
C GLN A 277 22.58 7.46 28.38
N ALA A 278 21.33 7.94 28.49
CA ALA A 278 20.94 8.89 29.49
C ALA A 278 20.98 8.26 30.89
N GLU A 279 21.47 9.03 31.86
CA GLU A 279 21.60 8.60 33.25
C GLU A 279 21.01 9.67 34.17
N ALA A 280 20.37 9.23 35.26
CA ALA A 280 19.81 10.08 36.30
C ALA A 280 19.87 9.32 37.64
N PRO A 281 19.87 10.01 38.79
CA PRO A 281 19.90 9.35 40.09
C PRO A 281 18.74 8.37 40.27
N GLU A 282 19.04 7.18 40.79
CA GLU A 282 18.05 6.16 41.13
C GLU A 282 17.05 6.70 42.16
N GLY A 283 15.80 6.21 42.12
CA GLY A 283 14.74 6.66 43.02
C GLY A 283 14.24 8.08 42.73
N THR A 284 14.52 8.62 41.54
CA THR A 284 13.96 9.88 41.04
C THR A 284 13.07 9.66 39.81
N VAL A 285 12.25 10.65 39.45
CA VAL A 285 11.40 10.59 38.25
C VAL A 285 12.22 10.35 36.98
N ASN A 286 13.32 11.09 36.80
CA ASN A 286 14.23 10.89 35.67
C ASN A 286 15.00 9.56 35.80
N GLY A 287 15.29 9.09 37.02
CA GLY A 287 15.86 7.77 37.26
C GLY A 287 14.98 6.65 36.68
N ALA A 288 13.67 6.70 36.94
CA ALA A 288 12.70 5.74 36.39
C ALA A 288 12.63 5.79 34.85
N LEU A 289 12.70 6.99 34.26
CA LEU A 289 12.77 7.16 32.81
C LEU A 289 14.06 6.56 32.20
N CYS A 290 15.21 6.84 32.82
CA CYS A 290 16.52 6.34 32.36
C CYS A 290 16.62 4.81 32.50
N ALA A 291 16.01 4.23 33.53
CA ALA A 291 15.88 2.78 33.67
C ALA A 291 15.14 2.15 32.48
N GLN A 292 13.93 2.64 32.16
CA GLN A 292 13.18 2.14 31.00
C GLN A 292 13.88 2.40 29.65
N LEU A 293 14.65 3.49 29.52
CA LEU A 293 15.50 3.72 28.34
C LEU A 293 16.58 2.63 28.19
N SER A 294 17.20 2.22 29.30
CA SER A 294 18.19 1.13 29.30
C SER A 294 17.54 -0.21 28.96
N GLU A 295 16.41 -0.53 29.60
CA GLU A 295 15.65 -1.76 29.36
C GLU A 295 15.16 -1.85 27.91
N ALA A 296 14.58 -0.77 27.38
CA ALA A 296 14.15 -0.69 25.98
C ALA A 296 15.32 -0.92 25.00
N ARG A 297 16.49 -0.36 25.32
CA ARG A 297 17.70 -0.56 24.51
C ARG A 297 18.09 -2.04 24.45
N GLU A 298 18.07 -2.74 25.59
CA GLU A 298 18.37 -4.18 25.66
C GLU A 298 17.30 -5.01 24.94
N TYR A 299 16.03 -4.68 25.14
CA TYR A 299 14.91 -5.29 24.45
C TYR A 299 15.12 -5.26 22.92
N TYR A 300 15.38 -4.09 22.35
CA TYR A 300 15.59 -3.97 20.89
C TYR A 300 16.93 -4.52 20.40
N ALA A 301 17.93 -4.69 21.28
CA ALA A 301 19.18 -5.36 20.93
C ALA A 301 19.01 -6.88 20.83
N ASN A 302 18.16 -7.45 21.70
CA ASN A 302 17.94 -8.90 21.82
C ASN A 302 16.76 -9.41 21.00
N THR A 303 15.89 -8.52 20.51
CA THR A 303 14.74 -8.90 19.68
C THR A 303 15.21 -9.50 18.36
N LYS A 304 15.07 -10.84 18.22
CA LYS A 304 15.27 -11.53 16.95
C LYS A 304 14.30 -10.96 15.93
N THR A 305 14.80 -10.63 14.74
CA THR A 305 13.96 -10.15 13.64
C THR A 305 12.98 -11.27 13.29
N VAL A 306 11.70 -11.08 13.63
CA VAL A 306 10.64 -12.01 13.21
C VAL A 306 10.72 -12.12 11.69
N SER A 307 10.90 -13.35 11.20
CA SER A 307 11.02 -13.56 9.75
C SER A 307 9.70 -13.17 9.08
N ILE A 308 9.74 -12.73 7.82
CA ILE A 308 8.52 -12.42 7.04
C ILE A 308 7.53 -13.60 7.04
N GLN A 309 8.02 -14.82 7.28
CA GLN A 309 7.21 -16.04 7.35
C GLN A 309 6.35 -16.13 8.62
N GLU A 310 6.80 -15.54 9.73
CA GLU A 310 6.13 -15.64 11.05
C GLU A 310 5.10 -14.52 11.28
N ASN A 311 5.11 -13.45 10.46
CA ASN A 311 4.14 -12.36 10.50
C ASN A 311 3.15 -12.42 9.32
N ARG A 312 2.53 -13.59 9.12
CA ARG A 312 1.51 -13.79 8.08
C ARG A 312 0.11 -13.63 8.69
N LEU A 313 -0.76 -12.89 8.00
CA LEU A 313 -2.18 -12.91 8.29
C LEU A 313 -2.69 -14.35 8.15
N ILE A 314 -3.30 -14.87 9.21
CA ILE A 314 -4.04 -16.13 9.19
C ILE A 314 -5.52 -15.74 9.23
N PRO A 315 -6.27 -15.89 8.12
CA PRO A 315 -7.71 -15.64 8.13
C PRO A 315 -8.42 -16.57 9.11
N GLU A 316 -9.51 -16.10 9.72
CA GLU A 316 -10.31 -16.90 10.66
C GLU A 316 -10.83 -18.22 10.05
N LYS A 317 -11.04 -18.23 8.74
CA LYS A 317 -11.52 -19.38 7.98
C LYS A 317 -10.54 -19.74 6.87
N ASN A 318 -10.22 -21.02 6.76
CA ASN A 318 -9.52 -21.56 5.60
C ASN A 318 -10.53 -21.88 4.49
N LEU A 319 -10.59 -21.02 3.46
CA LEU A 319 -11.46 -21.22 2.31
C LEU A 319 -10.67 -21.89 1.16
N PRO A 320 -10.96 -23.15 0.80
CA PRO A 320 -10.28 -23.81 -0.32
C PRO A 320 -10.58 -23.09 -1.64
N ASP A 321 -9.74 -23.33 -2.65
CA ASP A 321 -10.03 -22.89 -4.01
C ASP A 321 -11.12 -23.79 -4.61
N GLN A 322 -12.27 -23.19 -4.91
CA GLN A 322 -13.46 -23.88 -5.46
C GLN A 322 -13.77 -23.46 -6.90
N VAL A 323 -12.92 -22.62 -7.49
CA VAL A 323 -13.16 -22.10 -8.85
C VAL A 323 -12.69 -23.12 -9.87
N GLU A 324 -13.63 -23.72 -10.58
CA GLU A 324 -13.38 -24.48 -11.79
C GLU A 324 -13.55 -23.57 -13.00
N VAL A 325 -12.47 -23.42 -13.77
CA VAL A 325 -12.46 -22.59 -14.99
C VAL A 325 -12.67 -23.52 -16.17
N PRO A 326 -13.72 -23.34 -16.99
CA PRO A 326 -13.92 -24.15 -18.19
C PRO A 326 -12.73 -24.04 -19.15
N ASP A 327 -12.50 -25.09 -19.94
CA ASP A 327 -11.48 -25.08 -20.98
C ASP A 327 -11.69 -23.90 -21.94
N ASN A 328 -10.59 -23.40 -22.50
CA ASN A 328 -10.58 -22.28 -23.44
C ASN A 328 -11.21 -20.98 -22.92
N THR A 329 -11.38 -20.85 -21.60
CA THR A 329 -12.04 -19.68 -20.98
C THR A 329 -11.07 -18.90 -20.11
N LEU A 330 -11.09 -17.58 -20.26
CA LEU A 330 -10.44 -16.64 -19.34
C LEU A 330 -11.52 -16.02 -18.45
N LEU A 331 -11.67 -16.50 -17.21
CA LEU A 331 -12.66 -15.97 -16.29
C LEU A 331 -12.16 -14.68 -15.64
N MET A 332 -13.07 -13.73 -15.44
CA MET A 332 -12.83 -12.50 -14.68
C MET A 332 -13.71 -12.51 -13.43
N ILE A 333 -13.08 -12.32 -12.27
CA ILE A 333 -13.78 -12.20 -11.00
C ILE A 333 -13.52 -10.79 -10.46
N THR A 334 -14.58 -10.03 -10.23
CA THR A 334 -14.51 -8.69 -9.68
C THR A 334 -14.46 -8.72 -8.15
N LEU A 335 -13.90 -7.68 -7.55
CA LEU A 335 -13.88 -7.53 -6.10
C LEU A 335 -15.30 -7.29 -5.53
N ARG A 336 -16.20 -6.73 -6.34
CA ARG A 336 -17.59 -6.39 -6.02
C ARG A 336 -18.41 -6.40 -7.30
N ASP A 337 -19.67 -6.81 -7.20
CA ASP A 337 -20.63 -6.90 -8.32
C ASP A 337 -20.77 -5.58 -9.09
N GLU A 338 -20.68 -4.42 -8.41
CA GLU A 338 -20.75 -3.09 -9.03
C GLU A 338 -19.62 -2.83 -10.06
N PHE A 339 -18.54 -3.61 -10.00
CA PHE A 339 -17.41 -3.51 -10.92
C PHE A 339 -17.54 -4.42 -12.16
N ASP A 340 -18.55 -5.28 -12.25
CA ASP A 340 -18.74 -6.23 -13.37
C ASP A 340 -18.83 -5.53 -14.72
N GLN A 341 -19.42 -4.33 -14.75
CA GLN A 341 -19.51 -3.49 -15.94
C GLN A 341 -18.14 -3.14 -16.56
N TYR A 342 -17.07 -3.13 -15.76
CA TYR A 342 -15.71 -2.79 -16.21
C TYR A 342 -14.91 -4.00 -16.71
N THR A 343 -15.49 -5.20 -16.71
CA THR A 343 -14.90 -6.36 -17.40
C THR A 343 -14.77 -6.11 -18.91
N SER A 344 -15.63 -5.25 -19.46
CA SER A 344 -15.58 -4.74 -20.84
C SER A 344 -14.28 -4.00 -21.21
N LEU A 345 -13.43 -3.65 -20.23
CA LEU A 345 -12.09 -3.12 -20.48
C LEU A 345 -11.15 -4.16 -21.11
N VAL A 346 -11.47 -5.44 -20.96
CA VAL A 346 -10.75 -6.54 -21.57
C VAL A 346 -11.38 -6.86 -22.91
N GLU A 347 -10.61 -6.73 -24.00
CA GLU A 347 -11.08 -7.01 -25.35
C GLU A 347 -10.21 -8.11 -25.98
N PRO A 348 -10.81 -9.22 -26.49
CA PRO A 348 -10.08 -10.17 -27.30
C PRO A 348 -9.64 -9.53 -28.62
N LEU A 349 -8.42 -9.81 -29.04
CA LEU A 349 -7.90 -9.33 -30.32
C LEU A 349 -8.28 -10.23 -31.51
N LYS A 350 -9.00 -11.34 -31.28
CA LYS A 350 -9.57 -12.18 -32.34
C LYS A 350 -10.26 -11.28 -33.38
N ASP A 351 -9.95 -11.50 -34.65
CA ASP A 351 -10.43 -10.76 -35.83
C ASP A 351 -9.96 -9.30 -35.97
N LYS A 352 -9.15 -8.79 -35.03
CA LYS A 352 -8.58 -7.43 -35.08
C LYS A 352 -7.29 -7.36 -35.89
N LYS A 353 -7.43 -7.49 -37.22
CA LYS A 353 -6.32 -7.55 -38.18
C LYS A 353 -5.63 -6.19 -38.41
N GLU A 354 -6.32 -5.08 -38.15
CA GLU A 354 -5.87 -3.74 -38.54
C GLU A 354 -5.19 -2.93 -37.45
N ARG A 355 -4.25 -2.07 -37.87
CA ARG A 355 -3.64 -1.03 -37.04
C ARG A 355 -3.61 0.26 -37.85
N ASP A 356 -3.98 1.36 -37.23
CA ASP A 356 -4.08 2.69 -37.85
C ASP A 356 -2.76 3.19 -38.46
N TRP A 357 -1.63 2.80 -37.89
CA TRP A 357 -0.30 3.19 -38.36
C TRP A 357 0.29 2.25 -39.42
N PHE A 358 -0.38 1.14 -39.77
CA PHE A 358 0.10 0.23 -40.80
C PHE A 358 0.00 0.86 -42.19
N VAL A 359 1.06 0.71 -42.98
CA VAL A 359 0.99 0.96 -44.43
C VAL A 359 0.27 -0.20 -45.13
N PRO A 360 -0.41 0.02 -46.28
CA PRO A 360 -1.15 -1.04 -46.98
C PRO A 360 -0.36 -2.33 -47.24
N GLN A 361 0.96 -2.24 -47.42
CA GLN A 361 1.83 -3.39 -47.68
C GLN A 361 2.01 -4.30 -46.46
N ALA A 362 1.85 -3.78 -45.24
CA ALA A 362 1.97 -4.55 -44.01
C ALA A 362 0.92 -5.68 -43.93
N TYR A 363 -0.25 -5.46 -44.55
CA TYR A 363 -1.36 -6.41 -44.59
C TYR A 363 -1.12 -7.64 -45.45
N PHE A 364 -0.04 -7.67 -46.24
CA PHE A 364 0.37 -8.87 -46.96
C PHE A 364 1.27 -9.79 -46.13
N CYS A 365 1.69 -9.36 -44.93
CA CYS A 365 2.49 -10.15 -44.02
C CYS A 365 1.56 -10.93 -43.07
N LEU A 366 1.22 -12.17 -43.43
CA LEU A 366 0.37 -13.03 -42.59
C LEU A 366 0.88 -13.14 -41.13
N PRO A 367 2.19 -13.32 -40.84
CA PRO A 367 2.65 -13.36 -39.44
C PRO A 367 2.35 -12.09 -38.66
N LEU A 368 2.43 -10.92 -39.31
CA LEU A 368 2.12 -9.63 -38.68
C LEU A 368 0.63 -9.51 -38.38
N ILE A 369 -0.21 -9.95 -39.32
CA ILE A 369 -1.68 -9.95 -39.18
C ILE A 369 -2.16 -10.97 -38.16
N MET A 370 -1.55 -12.14 -38.10
CA MET A 370 -1.77 -13.10 -37.02
C MET A 370 -1.39 -12.47 -35.69
N GLY A 371 -0.19 -11.88 -35.57
CA GLY A 371 0.23 -11.19 -34.35
C GLY A 371 -0.74 -10.13 -33.86
N CYS A 372 -1.35 -9.34 -34.77
CA CYS A 372 -2.38 -8.37 -34.44
C CYS A 372 -3.62 -8.97 -33.74
N GLN A 373 -3.89 -10.25 -33.96
CA GLN A 373 -5.09 -10.92 -33.44
C GLN A 373 -4.85 -11.66 -32.10
N HIS A 374 -3.61 -11.75 -31.64
CA HIS A 374 -3.27 -12.59 -30.49
C HIS A 374 -3.52 -11.90 -29.14
N GLY A 375 -4.29 -12.57 -28.29
CA GLY A 375 -4.43 -12.24 -26.87
C GLY A 375 -5.61 -11.34 -26.53
N PHE A 376 -5.62 -10.89 -25.28
CA PHE A 376 -6.67 -10.08 -24.69
C PHE A 376 -6.06 -8.78 -24.17
N ILE A 377 -6.42 -7.66 -24.77
CA ILE A 377 -5.92 -6.35 -24.34
C ILE A 377 -6.71 -5.84 -23.15
N VAL A 378 -6.05 -5.08 -22.29
CA VAL A 378 -6.67 -4.31 -21.22
C VAL A 378 -6.58 -2.84 -21.58
N LYS A 379 -7.70 -2.13 -21.51
CA LYS A 379 -7.80 -0.72 -21.87
C LYS A 379 -7.71 0.21 -20.65
N SER A 380 -7.22 1.42 -20.89
CA SER A 380 -7.30 2.51 -19.90
C SER A 380 -8.76 2.91 -19.67
N LEU A 381 -9.19 2.98 -18.42
CA LEU A 381 -10.55 3.35 -18.03
C LEU A 381 -10.80 4.86 -18.13
N TYR A 382 -9.75 5.68 -18.04
CA TYR A 382 -9.81 7.13 -18.06
C TYR A 382 -8.52 7.74 -18.63
N ASP A 383 -8.55 9.05 -18.89
CA ASP A 383 -7.41 9.82 -19.38
C ASP A 383 -6.36 10.04 -18.27
N PHE A 384 -5.09 9.86 -18.60
CA PHE A 384 -4.01 10.20 -17.68
C PHE A 384 -2.75 10.69 -18.38
N TRP A 385 -1.89 11.36 -17.61
CA TRP A 385 -0.60 11.83 -18.06
C TRP A 385 0.49 11.30 -17.14
N VAL A 386 1.62 10.94 -17.72
CA VAL A 386 2.76 10.44 -16.97
C VAL A 386 4.03 11.21 -17.36
N THR A 387 4.80 11.60 -16.36
CA THR A 387 6.11 12.25 -16.53
C THR A 387 7.13 11.57 -15.66
N TRP A 388 8.30 11.26 -16.23
CA TRP A 388 9.44 10.77 -15.47
C TRP A 388 10.55 11.81 -15.39
N LYS A 389 11.00 12.14 -14.17
CA LYS A 389 12.00 13.19 -13.89
C LYS A 389 13.46 12.75 -14.08
N GLY A 390 13.69 11.48 -14.40
CA GLY A 390 15.04 10.96 -14.68
C GLY A 390 15.73 10.22 -13.53
N GLY A 391 15.06 9.99 -12.39
CA GLY A 391 15.61 9.25 -11.25
C GLY A 391 14.94 7.89 -11.03
N ASP A 392 15.51 7.07 -10.15
CA ASP A 392 15.07 5.69 -9.91
C ASP A 392 14.01 5.55 -8.80
N SER A 393 13.67 6.64 -8.10
CA SER A 393 12.69 6.60 -7.02
C SER A 393 11.26 6.58 -7.59
N ARG A 394 10.33 6.00 -6.82
CA ARG A 394 8.88 6.12 -7.11
C ARG A 394 8.43 7.58 -7.24
N ALA A 395 9.06 8.51 -6.53
CA ALA A 395 8.69 9.93 -6.58
C ALA A 395 9.12 10.62 -7.88
N ASP A 396 9.97 9.99 -8.68
CA ASP A 396 10.45 10.52 -9.95
C ASP A 396 9.47 10.28 -11.08
N VAL A 397 8.43 9.45 -10.89
CA VAL A 397 7.32 9.29 -11.83
C VAL A 397 6.09 10.00 -11.26
N VAL A 398 5.61 11.00 -11.99
CA VAL A 398 4.42 11.80 -11.64
C VAL A 398 3.28 11.40 -12.56
N ILE A 399 2.11 11.12 -11.98
CA ILE A 399 0.92 10.72 -12.72
C ILE A 399 -0.17 11.75 -12.42
N ARG A 400 -0.65 12.42 -13.47
CA ARG A 400 -1.75 13.37 -13.42
C ARG A 400 -2.99 12.72 -14.02
N LYS A 401 -4.15 13.02 -13.45
CA LYS A 401 -5.45 12.44 -13.81
C LYS A 401 -6.52 13.55 -13.76
N ASN A 402 -7.63 13.38 -14.47
CA ASN A 402 -8.75 14.31 -14.34
C ASN A 402 -9.52 14.04 -13.03
N ILE A 403 -9.71 15.07 -12.20
CA ILE A 403 -10.41 14.95 -10.91
C ILE A 403 -11.89 14.53 -11.08
N GLU A 404 -12.50 14.83 -12.22
CA GLU A 404 -13.87 14.43 -12.55
C GLU A 404 -14.03 12.90 -12.60
N ASP A 405 -12.96 12.18 -12.92
CA ASP A 405 -12.91 10.72 -12.97
C ASP A 405 -12.58 10.07 -11.63
N LYS A 406 -12.55 10.83 -10.51
CA LYS A 406 -12.13 10.32 -9.19
C LYS A 406 -12.84 9.03 -8.76
N LYS A 407 -14.12 8.87 -9.12
CA LYS A 407 -14.89 7.65 -8.86
C LYS A 407 -14.35 6.39 -9.56
N LEU A 408 -13.65 6.55 -10.68
CA LEU A 408 -13.06 5.47 -11.48
C LEU A 408 -11.69 5.04 -10.95
N PHE A 409 -11.03 5.87 -10.13
CA PHE A 409 -9.68 5.59 -9.63
C PHE A 409 -9.62 4.39 -8.69
N ASP A 410 -10.73 4.07 -8.01
CA ASP A 410 -10.78 2.87 -7.18
C ASP A 410 -10.92 1.61 -8.03
N VAL A 411 -11.51 1.70 -9.24
CA VAL A 411 -11.72 0.57 -10.17
C VAL A 411 -10.42 0.21 -10.90
N GLN A 412 -9.74 1.21 -11.46
CA GLN A 412 -8.44 1.06 -12.13
C GLN A 412 -7.44 2.02 -11.51
N LEU A 413 -6.53 1.48 -10.70
CA LEU A 413 -5.52 2.25 -9.99
C LEU A 413 -4.28 2.43 -10.87
N ILE A 414 -4.03 3.67 -11.29
CA ILE A 414 -2.77 4.05 -11.96
C ILE A 414 -1.88 4.81 -10.96
N SER A 415 -0.72 4.26 -10.62
CA SER A 415 0.16 4.86 -9.60
C SER A 415 1.65 4.52 -9.80
N SER A 416 2.55 5.32 -9.23
CA SER A 416 3.97 4.98 -9.16
C SER A 416 4.26 4.11 -7.93
N HIS A 417 4.71 2.88 -8.14
CA HIS A 417 4.91 1.89 -7.07
C HIS A 417 6.37 1.48 -6.92
N PHE A 418 6.98 0.93 -7.98
CA PHE A 418 8.31 0.29 -7.91
C PHE A 418 9.49 1.26 -8.04
N GLY A 419 9.31 2.43 -8.67
CA GLY A 419 10.44 3.27 -9.10
C GLY A 419 10.96 2.86 -10.47
N MET A 420 12.25 3.02 -10.76
CA MET A 420 12.88 2.60 -12.02
C MET A 420 12.19 3.14 -13.28
N SER A 421 11.72 4.39 -13.27
CA SER A 421 10.91 4.99 -14.34
C SER A 421 9.59 4.27 -14.65
N THR A 422 9.08 3.43 -13.75
CA THR A 422 7.85 2.65 -13.95
C THR A 422 6.61 3.26 -13.29
N PHE A 423 5.45 2.99 -13.89
CA PHE A 423 4.16 3.11 -13.26
C PHE A 423 3.38 1.80 -13.37
N THR A 424 2.44 1.63 -12.45
CA THR A 424 1.72 0.40 -12.18
C THR A 424 0.23 0.64 -12.35
N ILE A 425 -0.43 -0.26 -13.06
CA ILE A 425 -1.87 -0.27 -13.26
C ILE A 425 -2.44 -1.51 -12.60
N GLY A 426 -3.26 -1.33 -11.57
CA GLY A 426 -4.02 -2.38 -10.91
C GLY A 426 -5.50 -2.26 -11.24
N ASN A 427 -6.21 -3.38 -11.32
CA ASN A 427 -7.65 -3.40 -11.55
C ASN A 427 -8.34 -4.10 -10.37
N ARG A 428 -9.58 -3.72 -10.04
CA ARG A 428 -10.39 -4.40 -8.99
C ARG A 428 -11.09 -5.66 -9.49
N TRP A 429 -10.43 -6.37 -10.38
CA TRP A 429 -10.82 -7.67 -10.87
C TRP A 429 -9.56 -8.50 -11.09
N THR A 430 -9.73 -9.81 -11.06
CA THR A 430 -8.65 -10.77 -11.30
C THR A 430 -9.05 -11.73 -12.40
N PHE A 431 -8.06 -12.23 -13.12
CA PHE A 431 -8.24 -13.35 -14.02
C PHE A 431 -8.17 -14.68 -13.26
N ARG A 432 -8.87 -15.69 -13.78
CA ARG A 432 -8.70 -17.11 -13.46
C ARG A 432 -8.58 -17.89 -14.77
N THR A 433 -7.61 -18.79 -14.82
CA THR A 433 -7.34 -19.67 -15.96
C THR A 433 -7.58 -21.14 -15.59
N PRO A 434 -7.78 -22.04 -16.58
CA PRO A 434 -7.75 -23.48 -16.34
C PRO A 434 -6.46 -23.91 -15.65
N LYS A 435 -6.52 -25.02 -14.90
CA LYS A 435 -5.36 -25.54 -14.17
C LYS A 435 -4.21 -25.84 -15.13
N GLY A 436 -2.99 -25.43 -14.76
CA GLY A 436 -1.81 -25.60 -15.61
C GLY A 436 -1.68 -24.57 -16.74
N ILE A 437 -2.58 -23.57 -16.84
CA ILE A 437 -2.45 -22.46 -17.78
C ILE A 437 -2.02 -21.20 -17.03
N ASN A 438 -0.90 -20.62 -17.42
CA ASN A 438 -0.41 -19.34 -16.96
C ASN A 438 -0.91 -18.21 -17.88
N LEU A 439 -0.90 -16.97 -17.40
CA LEU A 439 -1.01 -15.79 -18.25
C LEU A 439 0.36 -15.15 -18.44
N MET A 440 0.78 -15.01 -19.70
CA MET A 440 1.87 -14.13 -20.05
C MET A 440 1.33 -12.72 -20.27
N VAL A 441 1.75 -11.78 -19.43
CA VAL A 441 1.50 -10.34 -19.59
C VAL A 441 2.53 -9.81 -20.57
N VAL A 442 2.09 -9.21 -21.67
CA VAL A 442 2.95 -8.74 -22.77
C VAL A 442 2.56 -7.34 -23.23
N PRO A 443 3.44 -6.63 -23.97
CA PRO A 443 3.02 -5.44 -24.73
C PRO A 443 1.83 -5.80 -25.65
N PRO A 444 0.80 -4.94 -25.75
CA PRO A 444 -0.29 -5.18 -26.69
C PRO A 444 0.23 -5.28 -28.14
N PRO A 445 -0.01 -6.39 -28.86
CA PRO A 445 0.60 -6.62 -30.16
C PRO A 445 0.31 -5.51 -31.16
N ASN A 446 1.39 -4.93 -31.70
CA ASN A 446 1.38 -3.85 -32.69
C ASN A 446 0.62 -2.58 -32.28
N PHE A 447 0.35 -2.39 -30.98
CA PHE A 447 0.00 -1.08 -30.43
C PHE A 447 1.26 -0.41 -29.90
N HIS A 448 1.29 0.92 -30.01
CA HIS A 448 2.41 1.70 -29.53
C HIS A 448 1.92 2.94 -28.78
N ILE A 449 2.50 3.18 -27.62
CA ILE A 449 2.38 4.45 -26.91
C ILE A 449 3.79 5.03 -26.86
N ASP A 450 4.00 6.10 -27.62
CA ASP A 450 5.31 6.72 -27.75
C ASP A 450 5.85 7.17 -26.38
N GLY A 451 7.11 6.80 -26.11
CA GLY A 451 7.77 7.04 -24.83
C GLY A 451 7.37 6.11 -23.69
N ILE A 452 6.58 5.05 -23.94
CA ILE A 452 6.18 4.04 -22.94
C ILE A 452 6.48 2.62 -23.44
N GLY A 453 7.22 1.86 -22.63
CA GLY A 453 7.44 0.42 -22.83
C GLY A 453 6.66 -0.42 -21.83
N HIS A 454 6.10 -1.55 -22.25
CA HIS A 454 5.40 -2.48 -21.35
C HIS A 454 6.40 -3.49 -20.78
N LEU A 455 6.22 -3.87 -19.50
CA LEU A 455 7.00 -4.94 -18.89
C LEU A 455 6.26 -6.27 -19.05
N THR A 456 7.00 -7.30 -19.44
CA THR A 456 6.50 -8.66 -19.56
C THR A 456 6.54 -9.39 -18.22
N ALA A 457 5.52 -10.18 -17.91
CA ALA A 457 5.46 -11.03 -16.72
C ALA A 457 4.74 -12.35 -17.03
N VAL A 458 4.93 -13.37 -16.19
CA VAL A 458 4.16 -14.62 -16.24
C VAL A 458 3.47 -14.80 -14.89
N VAL A 459 2.17 -15.09 -14.91
CA VAL A 459 1.32 -15.15 -13.71
C VAL A 459 0.53 -16.45 -13.68
N GLU A 460 0.62 -17.17 -12.57
CA GLU A 460 -0.14 -18.42 -12.31
C GLU A 460 -1.55 -18.07 -11.80
N THR A 461 -2.44 -17.62 -12.68
CA THR A 461 -3.80 -17.15 -12.31
C THR A 461 -4.78 -18.26 -11.94
N ASP A 462 -4.41 -19.52 -12.14
CA ASP A 462 -5.10 -20.70 -11.63
C ASP A 462 -4.81 -20.94 -10.13
N ASN A 463 -3.73 -20.36 -9.60
CA ASN A 463 -3.30 -20.39 -8.19
C ASN A 463 -3.50 -19.03 -7.49
N LEU A 464 -3.23 -17.92 -8.18
CA LEU A 464 -3.31 -16.57 -7.64
C LEU A 464 -4.77 -16.14 -7.46
N ARG A 465 -5.19 -16.01 -6.19
CA ARG A 465 -6.56 -15.56 -5.81
C ARG A 465 -6.62 -14.07 -5.46
N ARG A 466 -5.91 -13.25 -6.22
CA ARG A 466 -5.89 -11.78 -6.10
C ARG A 466 -5.54 -11.14 -7.43
N ASP A 467 -5.81 -9.85 -7.55
CA ASP A 467 -5.37 -9.07 -8.69
C ASP A 467 -3.84 -9.07 -8.85
N PHE A 468 -3.41 -8.84 -10.09
CA PHE A 468 -2.04 -8.49 -10.42
C PHE A 468 -2.03 -7.22 -11.26
N THR A 469 -0.84 -6.65 -11.41
CA THR A 469 -0.68 -5.34 -12.02
C THR A 469 0.00 -5.40 -13.38
N PHE A 470 -0.42 -4.53 -14.29
CA PHE A 470 0.32 -4.21 -15.51
C PHE A 470 1.35 -3.14 -15.20
N ASN A 471 2.61 -3.39 -15.53
CA ASN A 471 3.70 -2.46 -15.24
C ASN A 471 4.26 -1.92 -16.55
N LEU A 472 4.40 -0.60 -16.61
CA LEU A 472 4.88 0.11 -17.78
C LEU A 472 6.03 1.02 -17.37
N ARG A 473 6.97 1.23 -18.28
CA ARG A 473 8.17 2.04 -18.10
C ARG A 473 8.13 3.25 -19.01
N VAL A 474 8.27 4.43 -18.44
CA VAL A 474 8.47 5.67 -19.18
C VAL A 474 9.91 5.73 -19.66
N THR A 475 10.12 5.95 -20.95
CA THR A 475 11.46 5.98 -21.57
C THR A 475 11.95 7.39 -21.86
N ARG A 476 11.06 8.40 -21.85
CA ARG A 476 11.42 9.80 -22.05
C ARG A 476 11.51 10.56 -20.73
N LYS A 477 12.65 11.21 -20.52
CA LYS A 477 12.92 12.02 -19.34
C LYS A 477 12.36 13.43 -19.53
N ASN A 478 11.67 13.92 -18.50
CA ASN A 478 11.08 15.26 -18.40
C ASN A 478 10.03 15.60 -19.48
N GLU A 479 9.48 14.59 -20.15
CA GLU A 479 8.36 14.75 -21.08
C GLU A 479 7.07 14.24 -20.43
N GLU A 480 5.97 14.97 -20.64
CA GLU A 480 4.64 14.52 -20.26
C GLU A 480 4.04 13.73 -21.42
N ILE A 481 3.73 12.46 -21.16
CA ILE A 481 3.11 11.56 -22.12
C ILE A 481 1.64 11.44 -21.76
N PHE A 482 0.76 11.75 -22.72
CA PHE A 482 -0.68 11.60 -22.58
C PHE A 482 -1.12 10.20 -23.02
N VAL A 483 -1.94 9.54 -22.21
CA VAL A 483 -2.57 8.27 -22.53
C VAL A 483 -4.09 8.46 -22.50
N PRO A 484 -4.76 8.40 -23.66
CA PRO A 484 -6.20 8.56 -23.71
C PRO A 484 -6.94 7.34 -23.15
N LYS A 485 -8.14 7.60 -22.64
CA LYS A 485 -9.12 6.57 -22.30
C LYS A 485 -9.33 5.63 -23.48
N GLY A 486 -9.39 4.34 -23.19
CA GLY A 486 -9.55 3.29 -24.19
C GLY A 486 -8.24 2.80 -24.81
N SER A 487 -7.10 3.48 -24.58
CA SER A 487 -5.80 2.98 -25.05
C SER A 487 -5.47 1.61 -24.48
N PRO A 488 -4.95 0.67 -25.28
CA PRO A 488 -4.40 -0.59 -24.79
C PRO A 488 -3.16 -0.34 -23.93
N ILE A 489 -3.23 -0.72 -22.66
CA ILE A 489 -2.20 -0.50 -21.63
C ILE A 489 -1.53 -1.81 -21.17
N GLY A 490 -1.96 -2.93 -21.72
CA GLY A 490 -1.46 -4.25 -21.40
C GLY A 490 -2.19 -5.31 -22.21
N CYS A 491 -1.58 -6.48 -22.34
CA CYS A 491 -2.18 -7.63 -23.00
C CYS A 491 -1.83 -8.89 -22.23
N VAL A 492 -2.74 -9.86 -22.21
CA VAL A 492 -2.51 -11.18 -21.63
C VAL A 492 -2.67 -12.27 -22.70
N LEU A 493 -1.79 -13.26 -22.63
CA LEU A 493 -1.80 -14.46 -23.47
C LEU A 493 -1.88 -15.69 -22.57
N PRO A 494 -2.92 -16.52 -22.68
CA PRO A 494 -2.92 -17.85 -22.09
C PRO A 494 -1.76 -18.68 -22.63
N TYR A 495 -1.04 -19.33 -21.73
CA TYR A 495 0.19 -20.06 -22.05
C TYR A 495 0.32 -21.31 -21.16
N PRO A 496 0.49 -22.52 -21.74
CA PRO A 496 0.64 -23.74 -20.94
C PRO A 496 1.87 -23.67 -20.04
N ARG A 497 1.68 -23.96 -18.74
CA ARG A 497 2.77 -23.99 -17.77
C ARG A 497 3.78 -25.06 -18.18
N HIS A 498 5.05 -24.78 -17.94
CA HIS A 498 6.20 -25.65 -18.25
C HIS A 498 6.49 -25.85 -19.75
N PHE A 499 5.71 -25.26 -20.67
CA PHE A 499 5.90 -25.51 -22.10
C PHE A 499 7.31 -25.14 -22.59
N ILE A 500 7.87 -23.99 -22.18
CA ILE A 500 9.23 -23.56 -22.59
C ILE A 500 10.36 -24.25 -21.82
N ASP A 501 10.09 -24.84 -20.65
CA ASP A 501 11.12 -25.25 -19.68
C ASP A 501 12.12 -26.26 -20.27
N HIS A 502 11.67 -27.06 -21.25
CA HIS A 502 12.46 -28.13 -21.87
C HIS A 502 13.01 -27.77 -23.26
N PHE A 503 12.70 -26.58 -23.80
CA PHE A 503 13.25 -26.16 -25.09
C PHE A 503 14.73 -25.77 -24.95
N GLN A 504 15.57 -26.29 -25.84
CA GLN A 504 16.99 -25.99 -25.91
C GLN A 504 17.39 -25.67 -27.35
N THR A 505 18.39 -24.79 -27.51
CA THR A 505 19.01 -24.53 -28.81
C THR A 505 20.02 -25.62 -29.12
N GLN A 506 19.96 -26.20 -30.32
CA GLN A 506 20.91 -27.20 -30.79
C GLN A 506 21.32 -26.91 -32.23
N LEU A 507 22.55 -27.27 -32.60
CA LEU A 507 23.00 -27.15 -33.99
C LEU A 507 22.45 -28.34 -34.80
N ALA A 508 21.90 -28.06 -35.98
CA ALA A 508 21.30 -29.09 -36.83
C ALA A 508 22.27 -30.23 -37.18
N SER A 509 23.57 -29.95 -37.35
CA SER A 509 24.59 -30.97 -37.63
C SER A 509 24.83 -31.97 -36.51
N ASP A 510 24.34 -31.70 -35.31
CA ASP A 510 24.48 -32.59 -34.17
C ASP A 510 23.38 -33.66 -34.15
N VAL A 511 22.30 -33.47 -34.92
CA VAL A 511 21.07 -34.29 -34.87
C VAL A 511 20.53 -34.74 -36.22
N LEU A 512 20.87 -34.08 -37.31
CA LEU A 512 20.39 -34.39 -38.66
C LEU A 512 21.54 -34.85 -39.56
N ASP A 513 21.21 -35.71 -40.52
CA ASP A 513 22.14 -36.11 -41.58
C ASP A 513 22.57 -34.90 -42.44
N PRO A 514 23.84 -34.83 -42.86
CA PRO A 514 24.34 -33.72 -43.69
C PRO A 514 23.54 -33.46 -44.96
N GLU A 515 23.00 -34.52 -45.58
CA GLU A 515 22.16 -34.41 -46.78
C GLU A 515 20.83 -33.70 -46.49
N VAL A 516 20.17 -34.03 -45.37
CA VAL A 516 18.93 -33.36 -44.93
C VAL A 516 19.17 -31.88 -44.70
N ILE A 517 20.28 -31.54 -44.05
CA ILE A 517 20.69 -30.14 -43.81
C ILE A 517 20.93 -29.41 -45.13
N GLU A 518 21.57 -30.05 -46.10
CA GLU A 518 21.84 -29.43 -47.41
C GLU A 518 20.56 -29.27 -48.25
N ASN A 519 19.62 -30.20 -48.15
CA ASN A 519 18.29 -30.08 -48.75
C ASN A 519 17.53 -28.88 -48.16
N GLU A 520 17.57 -28.70 -46.84
CA GLU A 520 16.93 -27.54 -46.19
C GLU A 520 17.58 -26.21 -46.65
N ARG A 521 18.91 -26.17 -46.77
CA ARG A 521 19.63 -25.02 -47.33
C ARG A 521 19.29 -24.77 -48.78
N LEU A 522 19.09 -25.82 -49.58
CA LEU A 522 18.66 -25.69 -50.97
C LEU A 522 17.26 -25.07 -51.05
N THR A 523 16.30 -25.53 -50.22
CA THR A 523 14.97 -24.95 -50.10
C THR A 523 15.04 -23.46 -49.73
N MET A 524 15.85 -23.08 -48.74
CA MET A 524 16.09 -21.68 -48.38
C MET A 524 16.65 -20.87 -49.57
N ARG A 525 17.60 -21.42 -50.34
CA ARG A 525 18.13 -20.76 -51.55
C ARG A 525 17.05 -20.55 -52.61
N TYR A 526 16.15 -21.50 -52.82
CA TYR A 526 15.03 -21.32 -53.75
C TYR A 526 14.08 -20.21 -53.31
N HIS A 527 13.77 -20.11 -52.01
CA HIS A 527 12.99 -18.97 -51.51
C HIS A 527 13.70 -17.63 -51.70
N VAL A 528 15.04 -17.58 -51.59
CA VAL A 528 15.81 -16.37 -51.91
C VAL A 528 15.68 -15.99 -53.39
N ILE A 529 15.81 -16.98 -54.30
CA ILE A 529 15.66 -16.76 -55.75
C ILE A 529 14.24 -16.30 -56.08
N GLU A 530 13.22 -16.98 -55.54
CA GLU A 530 11.81 -16.62 -55.74
C GLU A 530 11.56 -15.17 -55.32
N ARG A 531 11.98 -14.80 -54.11
CA ARG A 531 11.82 -13.45 -53.58
C ARG A 531 12.55 -12.38 -54.40
N GLY A 532 13.74 -12.71 -54.91
CA GLY A 532 14.59 -11.78 -55.65
C GLY A 532 14.23 -11.60 -57.12
N GLU A 533 13.78 -12.67 -57.78
CA GLU A 533 13.65 -12.72 -59.24
C GLU A 533 12.20 -12.87 -59.73
N TYR A 534 11.32 -13.45 -58.92
CA TYR A 534 9.94 -13.79 -59.30
C TYR A 534 8.94 -12.89 -58.59
N ASP A 535 9.01 -12.80 -57.26
CA ASP A 535 8.06 -12.00 -56.47
C ASP A 535 8.10 -10.52 -56.81
N VAL A 536 9.26 -9.99 -57.21
CA VAL A 536 9.42 -8.60 -57.67
C VAL A 536 8.52 -8.26 -58.88
N LYS A 537 8.07 -9.27 -59.64
CA LYS A 537 7.16 -9.13 -60.78
C LYS A 537 5.68 -9.20 -60.36
N ASN A 538 5.39 -9.70 -59.16
CA ASN A 538 4.03 -9.76 -58.62
C ASN A 538 3.51 -8.37 -58.27
N LYS A 539 2.18 -8.23 -58.17
CA LYS A 539 1.54 -7.01 -57.69
C LYS A 539 2.07 -6.70 -56.27
N HIS A 540 2.62 -5.49 -56.09
CA HIS A 540 3.28 -5.03 -54.86
C HIS A 540 4.62 -5.74 -54.50
N GLY A 541 5.16 -6.59 -55.38
CA GLY A 541 6.43 -7.25 -55.12
C GLY A 541 6.38 -8.34 -54.04
N VAL A 542 5.20 -8.92 -53.78
CA VAL A 542 4.96 -9.82 -52.63
C VAL A 542 4.67 -11.25 -53.09
N GLY A 543 5.40 -12.21 -52.54
CA GLY A 543 5.08 -13.65 -52.62
C GLY A 543 3.97 -14.04 -51.65
N ARG A 544 3.06 -14.90 -52.08
CA ARG A 544 1.88 -15.31 -51.29
C ARG A 544 1.93 -16.75 -50.78
N ARG A 545 3.00 -17.49 -51.07
CA ARG A 545 3.16 -18.89 -50.70
C ARG A 545 2.88 -19.15 -49.22
N TYR A 546 3.57 -18.46 -48.31
CA TYR A 546 3.29 -18.59 -46.87
C TYR A 546 1.84 -18.22 -46.50
N ALA A 547 1.26 -17.19 -47.12
CA ALA A 547 -0.13 -16.81 -46.85
C ALA A 547 -1.13 -17.88 -47.32
N LEU A 548 -0.79 -18.62 -48.38
CA LEU A 548 -1.55 -19.72 -48.94
C LEU A 548 -1.25 -21.08 -48.27
N GLY A 549 -0.24 -21.15 -47.39
CA GLY A 549 0.20 -22.39 -46.78
C GLY A 549 0.96 -23.31 -47.75
N GLU A 550 1.64 -22.75 -48.75
CA GLU A 550 2.34 -23.51 -49.80
C GLU A 550 3.87 -23.33 -49.65
N ASP A 551 4.66 -24.40 -49.78
CA ASP A 551 6.13 -24.34 -49.83
C ASP A 551 6.64 -23.99 -51.24
N VAL A 552 7.96 -23.86 -51.46
CA VAL A 552 8.52 -23.51 -52.79
C VAL A 552 8.30 -24.57 -53.87
N TYR A 553 7.95 -25.80 -53.50
CA TYR A 553 7.72 -26.93 -54.39
C TYR A 553 6.25 -27.11 -54.77
N GLY A 554 5.36 -26.38 -54.11
CA GLY A 554 3.91 -26.48 -54.32
C GLY A 554 3.19 -27.42 -53.37
N ASN A 555 3.86 -27.87 -52.30
CA ASN A 555 3.22 -28.69 -51.27
C ASN A 555 2.46 -27.80 -50.29
N ASN A 556 1.28 -28.26 -49.87
CA ASN A 556 0.48 -27.56 -48.86
C ASN A 556 0.88 -27.97 -47.44
N PHE A 557 0.88 -27.02 -46.52
CA PHE A 557 1.03 -27.24 -45.09
C PHE A 557 -0.33 -27.66 -44.49
N ALA A 558 -0.38 -28.85 -43.90
CA ALA A 558 -1.63 -29.54 -43.56
C ALA A 558 -2.52 -28.81 -42.54
N ASP A 559 -1.93 -28.01 -41.65
CA ASP A 559 -2.63 -27.26 -40.59
C ASP A 559 -2.27 -25.77 -40.66
N HIS A 560 -2.29 -25.23 -41.88
CA HIS A 560 -1.93 -23.84 -42.12
C HIS A 560 -2.98 -22.88 -41.56
N GLN A 561 -2.60 -22.12 -40.54
CA GLN A 561 -3.47 -21.14 -39.91
C GLN A 561 -3.33 -19.76 -40.56
N ALA A 562 -4.38 -19.30 -41.25
CA ALA A 562 -4.44 -17.98 -41.88
C ALA A 562 -5.17 -16.90 -41.04
N THR A 563 -5.99 -17.32 -40.07
CA THR A 563 -6.76 -16.45 -39.17
C THR A 563 -6.99 -17.16 -37.82
N LEU A 564 -7.48 -16.44 -36.81
CA LEU A 564 -7.93 -17.02 -35.54
C LEU A 564 -9.44 -17.33 -35.54
N ASP A 565 -10.03 -17.61 -36.71
CA ASP A 565 -11.47 -17.92 -36.85
C ASP A 565 -11.81 -19.32 -36.27
N ASP A 566 -13.07 -19.54 -35.90
CA ASP A 566 -13.51 -20.77 -35.24
C ASP A 566 -13.20 -22.01 -36.08
N ALA A 567 -12.63 -23.03 -35.43
CA ALA A 567 -12.35 -24.35 -35.95
C ALA A 567 -13.64 -25.18 -36.17
N ASP A 568 -14.68 -24.59 -36.74
CA ASP A 568 -15.85 -25.32 -37.27
C ASP A 568 -15.61 -25.58 -38.77
N ASP A 569 -14.64 -26.46 -39.05
CA ASP A 569 -14.72 -27.51 -40.07
C ASP A 569 -13.34 -28.18 -40.21
N GLN A 570 -13.25 -29.41 -39.69
CA GLN A 570 -12.22 -30.44 -39.92
C GLN A 570 -10.93 -30.40 -39.05
N HIS A 571 -10.97 -31.03 -37.85
CA HIS A 571 -10.27 -32.28 -37.47
C HIS A 571 -10.16 -32.45 -35.93
N PRO A 572 -9.90 -33.67 -35.39
CA PRO A 572 -10.46 -34.13 -34.13
C PRO A 572 -9.45 -33.98 -32.99
N ALA A 573 -9.98 -34.06 -31.77
CA ALA A 573 -9.25 -34.08 -30.52
C ALA A 573 -7.97 -34.93 -30.56
N LEU A 574 -6.81 -34.27 -30.46
CA LEU A 574 -5.57 -34.87 -30.01
C LEU A 574 -5.29 -34.34 -28.60
N LEU A 575 -5.84 -35.02 -27.61
CA LEU A 575 -5.35 -35.08 -26.22
C LEU A 575 -6.11 -36.22 -25.53
N ASN A 576 -5.68 -37.47 -25.77
CA ASN A 576 -5.76 -38.58 -24.83
C ASN A 576 -5.10 -39.82 -25.44
N GLU A 577 -3.79 -39.94 -25.25
CA GLU A 577 -3.15 -41.25 -25.13
C GLU A 577 -2.47 -41.27 -23.75
N GLN A 578 -3.23 -41.74 -22.75
CA GLN A 578 -2.63 -42.34 -21.57
C GLN A 578 -2.34 -43.79 -21.94
N GLU A 579 -1.06 -44.16 -21.83
CA GLU A 579 -0.55 -45.51 -21.99
C GLU A 579 -1.27 -46.46 -21.04
N ASP A 580 -1.95 -47.47 -21.59
CA ASP A 580 -2.42 -48.64 -20.86
C ASP A 580 -1.20 -49.52 -20.50
N GLU A 581 -0.97 -49.72 -19.20
CA GLU A 581 -0.09 -50.78 -18.69
C GLU A 581 -0.64 -52.18 -19.09
N PRO A 582 0.22 -53.14 -19.47
CA PRO A 582 -0.24 -54.46 -19.87
C PRO A 582 -0.67 -55.28 -18.64
N LYS A 583 -1.91 -55.80 -18.69
CA LYS A 583 -2.39 -56.85 -17.81
C LYS A 583 -1.51 -58.09 -17.95
N SER A 584 -0.86 -58.48 -16.85
CA SER A 584 -0.29 -59.81 -16.65
C SER A 584 -1.38 -60.85 -16.76
N ALA A 585 -1.36 -61.66 -17.82
CA ALA A 585 -2.13 -62.89 -17.90
C ALA A 585 -1.28 -64.03 -17.33
N ASP A 586 -1.75 -64.57 -16.21
CA ASP A 586 -1.40 -65.91 -15.75
C ASP A 586 -1.76 -66.93 -16.83
N HIS A 587 -0.80 -67.78 -17.20
CA HIS A 587 -1.10 -69.11 -17.72
C HIS A 587 -0.02 -70.09 -17.24
N GLU A 588 -0.41 -70.86 -16.22
CA GLU A 588 0.11 -72.19 -15.90
C GLU A 588 -0.18 -73.18 -17.05
N GLU A 589 0.80 -74.05 -17.30
CA GLU A 589 0.74 -75.45 -17.78
C GLU A 589 -0.43 -75.90 -18.69
N GLU A 590 -0.12 -76.20 -19.97
CA GLU A 590 0.14 -77.56 -20.52
C GLU A 590 0.49 -77.50 -22.02
#